data_AF-A0A3D0W4U3-F1
#
_entry.id   AF-A0A3D0W4U3-F1
#
_cell.length_a   1.000
_cell.length_b   1.000
_cell.length_c   1.000
_cell.angle_alpha   90.00
_cell.angle_beta   90.00
_cell.angle_gamma   90.00
#
_symmetry.space_group_name_H-M   'P 1'
#
loop_
_entity.id
_entity.type
_entity.pdbx_description
1 polymer ?
#
loop_
_entity_poly.entity_id
_entity_poly.type
_entity_poly.pdbx_seq_one_letter_code
_entity_poly.pdbx_strand_id
1 'polypeptide(L)' 'DKKDKQEKDNRQNKDKPLSEKLKFWGGSDKEKTNPEKQYRIKVVASDNGGSRVVIEYQDGKRNTSSTANRIITLLYDQLK' A
#
# COMPACT_ATOMS: atom_id res chain seq x y z
N ASP A 1 26.73 48.25 -6.96
CA ASP A 1 25.48 47.73 -7.54
C ASP A 1 25.60 46.30 -8.05
N LYS A 2 24.74 45.44 -7.49
CA LYS A 2 23.86 44.46 -8.17
C LYS A 2 24.46 43.40 -9.09
N LYS A 3 24.49 42.16 -8.58
CA LYS A 3 23.60 41.03 -8.93
C LYS A 3 24.27 39.73 -8.45
N ASP A 4 24.07 39.33 -7.20
CA ASP A 4 22.97 38.49 -6.74
C ASP A 4 22.61 37.29 -7.63
N LYS A 5 23.01 36.11 -7.11
CA LYS A 5 22.27 34.85 -7.03
C LYS A 5 21.44 34.46 -8.26
N GLN A 6 21.96 33.49 -9.02
CA GLN A 6 21.11 32.46 -9.61
C GLN A 6 21.04 31.26 -8.66
N GLU A 7 20.13 31.37 -7.68
CA GLU A 7 19.49 30.20 -7.07
C GLU A 7 18.70 29.51 -8.17
N LYS A 8 19.24 28.43 -8.74
CA LYS A 8 18.44 27.49 -9.53
C LYS A 8 17.56 26.70 -8.57
N ASP A 9 16.36 27.21 -8.44
CA ASP A 9 15.15 26.48 -8.10
C ASP A 9 15.16 25.09 -8.77
N ASN A 10 15.19 24.06 -7.94
CA ASN A 10 14.57 22.79 -8.31
C ASN A 10 13.89 22.19 -7.08
N ARG A 11 12.93 22.95 -6.54
CA ARG A 11 11.90 22.40 -5.65
C ARG A 11 10.86 21.69 -6.51
N GLN A 12 11.21 20.53 -7.05
CA GLN A 12 10.22 19.64 -7.66
C GLN A 12 10.47 18.19 -7.25
N ASN A 13 10.47 17.94 -5.94
CA ASN A 13 10.00 16.66 -5.43
C ASN A 13 8.48 16.66 -5.59
N LYS A 14 8.02 16.56 -6.84
CA LYS A 14 6.61 16.53 -7.19
C LYS A 14 6.13 15.14 -6.81
N ASP A 15 5.44 15.05 -5.68
CA ASP A 15 4.80 13.85 -5.19
C ASP A 15 4.07 13.16 -6.34
N LYS A 16 4.63 12.05 -6.82
CA LYS A 16 4.04 11.27 -7.90
C LYS A 16 2.58 11.02 -7.54
N PRO A 17 1.63 11.27 -8.46
CA PRO A 17 0.22 11.14 -8.17
C PRO A 17 -0.04 9.72 -7.66
N LEU A 18 -0.96 9.62 -6.70
CA LEU A 18 -1.27 8.35 -6.03
C LEU A 18 -1.58 7.24 -7.05
N SER A 19 -2.21 7.60 -8.17
CA SER A 19 -2.44 6.71 -9.32
C SER A 19 -1.17 6.09 -9.90
N GLU A 20 -0.05 6.82 -10.00
CA GLU A 20 1.24 6.29 -10.46
C GLU A 20 1.89 5.36 -9.44
N LYS A 21 1.74 5.64 -8.14
CA LYS A 21 2.20 4.76 -7.07
C LYS A 21 1.37 3.46 -7.01
N LEU A 22 0.09 3.53 -7.35
CA LEU A 22 -0.83 2.39 -7.43
C LEU A 22 -0.79 1.63 -8.76
N LYS A 23 0.00 2.03 -9.76
CA LYS A 23 0.20 1.23 -10.99
C LYS A 23 0.79 -0.15 -10.68
N PHE A 24 1.54 -0.29 -9.60
CA PHE A 24 2.03 -1.58 -9.10
C PHE A 24 0.89 -2.49 -8.60
N TRP A 25 -0.25 -1.92 -8.18
CA TRP A 25 -1.42 -2.64 -7.65
C TRP A 25 -2.48 -2.89 -8.73
N GLY A 26 -2.43 -2.14 -9.84
CA GLY A 26 -3.27 -2.38 -11.01
C GLY A 26 -2.81 -3.64 -11.73
N GLY A 27 -3.37 -4.79 -11.34
CA GLY A 27 -3.14 -6.05 -12.03
C GLY A 27 -3.41 -5.91 -13.53
N SER A 28 -2.52 -6.46 -14.35
CA SER A 28 -2.75 -6.55 -15.79
C SER A 28 -4.03 -7.35 -16.06
N ASP A 29 -5.00 -6.73 -16.73
CA ASP A 29 -6.33 -7.26 -17.07
C ASP A 29 -6.32 -8.67 -17.71
N LYS A 30 -5.16 -9.14 -18.16
CA LYS A 30 -4.95 -10.44 -18.80
C LYS A 30 -4.75 -11.61 -17.83
N GLU A 31 -4.51 -11.36 -16.54
CA GLU A 31 -4.42 -12.41 -15.53
C GLU A 31 -5.65 -12.32 -14.64
N LYS A 32 -6.70 -13.09 -14.96
CA LYS A 32 -7.79 -13.36 -14.02
C LYS A 32 -7.17 -14.04 -12.79
N THR A 33 -6.82 -13.27 -11.77
CA THR A 33 -6.21 -13.76 -10.53
C THR A 33 -7.07 -14.90 -9.99
N ASN A 34 -6.49 -16.11 -9.94
CA ASN A 34 -7.20 -17.30 -9.44
C ASN A 34 -7.82 -16.93 -8.08
N PRO A 35 -9.15 -17.04 -7.92
CA PRO A 35 -9.83 -16.71 -6.66
C PRO A 35 -9.20 -17.42 -5.46
N GLU A 36 -8.65 -18.63 -5.63
CA GLU A 36 -7.96 -19.37 -4.57
C GLU A 36 -6.68 -18.69 -4.07
N LYS A 37 -6.05 -17.86 -4.90
CA LYS A 37 -4.86 -17.07 -4.56
C LYS A 37 -5.20 -15.66 -4.07
N GLN A 38 -6.48 -15.32 -3.98
CA GLN A 38 -6.92 -14.03 -3.46
C GLN A 38 -6.96 -14.05 -1.94
N TYR A 39 -6.41 -13.00 -1.33
CA TYR A 39 -6.45 -12.77 0.10
C TYR A 39 -7.41 -11.62 0.38
N ARG A 40 -8.30 -11.79 1.36
CA ARG A 40 -9.18 -10.69 1.80
C ARG A 40 -8.50 -9.95 2.93
N ILE A 41 -8.30 -8.65 2.75
CA ILE A 41 -7.75 -7.77 3.78
C ILE A 41 -8.91 -7.00 4.40
N LYS A 42 -9.13 -7.23 5.69
CA LYS A 42 -10.14 -6.53 6.48
C LYS A 42 -9.43 -5.57 7.42
N VAL A 43 -9.84 -4.31 7.39
CA VAL A 43 -9.35 -3.28 8.30
C VAL A 43 -10.48 -2.94 9.24
N VAL A 44 -10.23 -3.10 10.54
CA VAL A 44 -11.19 -2.83 11.61
C VAL A 44 -10.65 -1.68 12.44
N ALA A 45 -11.50 -0.70 12.76
CA ALA A 45 -11.13 0.33 13.71
C ALA A 45 -10.87 -0.30 15.08
N SER A 46 -9.82 0.16 15.76
CA SER A 46 -9.51 -0.19 17.13
C SER A 46 -9.94 0.95 18.03
N ASP A 47 -10.49 0.63 19.19
CA ASP A 47 -11.04 1.60 20.15
C ASP A 47 -9.99 2.62 20.64
N ASN A 48 -8.70 2.26 20.55
CA ASN A 48 -7.58 3.11 20.94
C ASN A 48 -7.13 4.11 19.84
N GLY A 49 -7.99 4.40 18.87
CA GLY A 49 -7.67 5.29 17.74
C GLY A 49 -6.70 4.69 16.71
N GLY A 50 -6.44 3.37 16.79
CA GLY A 50 -5.65 2.62 15.82
C GLY A 50 -6.53 1.86 14.82
N SER A 51 -5.89 1.22 13.85
CA SER A 51 -6.56 0.31 12.91
C SER A 51 -5.94 -1.07 12.99
N ARG A 52 -6.78 -2.11 13.11
CA ARG A 52 -6.37 -3.51 13.10
C ARG A 52 -6.55 -4.08 11.71
N VAL A 53 -5.46 -4.51 11.10
CA VAL A 53 -5.47 -5.22 9.81
C VAL A 53 -5.53 -6.72 10.08
N VAL A 54 -6.49 -7.40 9.44
CA VAL A 54 -6.67 -8.85 9.50
C VAL A 54 -6.76 -9.37 8.08
N ILE A 55 -6.07 -10.47 7.79
CA ILE A 55 -6.24 -11.19 6.54
C ILE A 55 -7.18 -12.36 6.78
N GLU A 56 -8.16 -12.52 5.91
CA GLU A 56 -9.19 -13.55 5.95
C GLU A 56 -9.12 -14.43 4.69
N TYR A 57 -9.51 -15.69 4.85
CA TYR A 57 -9.82 -16.58 3.73
C TYR A 57 -11.18 -16.20 3.12
N GLN A 58 -11.55 -16.84 2.02
CA GLN A 58 -12.85 -16.61 1.37
C GLN A 58 -14.05 -16.93 2.28
N ASP A 59 -13.87 -17.85 3.23
CA ASP A 59 -14.87 -18.24 4.23
C ASP A 59 -14.95 -17.27 5.43
N GLY A 60 -14.17 -16.18 5.42
CA GLY A 60 -14.15 -15.19 6.49
C GLY A 60 -13.34 -15.59 7.72
N LYS A 61 -12.71 -16.77 7.74
CA LYS A 61 -11.80 -17.14 8.84
C LYS A 61 -10.48 -16.40 8.69
N ARG A 62 -9.86 -16.08 9.82
CA ARG A 62 -8.52 -15.49 9.85
C ARG A 62 -7.52 -16.39 9.13
N ASN A 63 -6.80 -15.80 8.19
CA ASN A 63 -5.71 -16.43 7.47
C ASN A 63 -4.42 -16.32 8.27
N THR A 64 -3.90 -17.47 8.72
CA THR A 64 -2.66 -17.60 9.51
C THR A 64 -1.50 -18.15 8.69
N SER A 65 -1.65 -18.26 7.36
CA SER A 65 -0.58 -18.73 6.49
C SER A 65 0.65 -17.81 6.55
N SER A 66 1.82 -18.38 6.22
CA SER A 66 3.08 -17.63 6.12
C SER A 66 2.97 -16.47 5.13
N THR A 67 2.25 -16.65 4.02
CA THR A 67 1.97 -15.60 3.03
C THR A 67 1.16 -14.46 3.62
N ALA A 68 0.12 -14.75 4.39
CA ALA A 68 -0.70 -13.72 5.04
C ALA A 68 0.14 -12.90 6.04
N ASN A 69 0.96 -13.55 6.86
CA ASN A 69 1.86 -12.83 7.77
C ASN A 69 2.83 -11.93 7.00
N ARG A 70 3.36 -12.40 5.86
CA ARG A 70 4.25 -11.61 5.01
C ARG A 70 3.57 -10.39 4.40
N ILE A 71 2.31 -10.51 3.97
CA ILE A 71 1.51 -9.37 3.50
C ILE A 71 1.34 -8.33 4.62
N ILE A 72 1.04 -8.76 5.85
CA ILE A 72 0.90 -7.85 7.00
C ILE A 72 2.21 -7.11 7.27
N THR A 73 3.36 -7.81 7.24
CA THR A 73 4.68 -7.18 7.41
C THR A 73 4.94 -6.15 6.32
N LEU A 74 4.68 -6.48 5.04
CA LEU A 74 4.87 -5.54 3.94
C LEU A 74 3.97 -4.31 4.08
N LEU A 75 2.70 -4.49 4.48
CA LEU A 75 1.79 -3.37 4.73
C LEU A 75 2.29 -2.46 5.86
N TYR A 76 2.82 -3.05 6.93
CA TYR A 76 3.40 -2.29 8.03
C TYR A 76 4.63 -1.49 7.59
N ASP A 77 5.52 -2.10 6.82
CA ASP A 77 6.74 -1.45 6.33
C ASP A 77 6.45 -0.28 5.37
N GLN A 78 5.35 -0.33 4.60
CA GLN A 78 4.94 0.77 3.72
C GLN A 78 4.32 1.97 4.47
N LEU A 79 3.92 1.79 5.73
CA LEU A 79 3.32 2.83 6.56
C LEU A 79 4.33 3.51 7.50
N LYS A 80 5.57 3.02 7.57
CA LYS A 80 6.69 3.68 8.23
C LYS A 80 7.30 4.75 7.33
#